data_AF-Q8BVW3-F1
#
_entry.id   AF-Q8BVW3-F1
#
_cell.length_a   1.000
_cell.length_b   1.000
_cell.length_c   1.000
_cell.angle_alpha   90.00
_cell.angle_beta   90.00
_cell.angle_gamma   90.00
#
_symmetry.space_group_name_H-M   'P 1'
#
loop_
_entity.id
_entity.type
_entity.pdbx_description
1 polymer ?
#
loop_
_entity_poly.entity_id
_entity_poly.type
_entity_poly.pdbx_seq_one_letter_code
_entity_poly.pdbx_strand_id
1 'polypeptide(L)'
;MASETTEARAPFQPDGAYGWRCPEHSERPAELFCRRCGRCVCALCPVLGAHRGHPVGLAEEEAVRVQKLIQDCLECLATKKRQHADNIAHLEDAGERLKVYADSSKAWLTQKFTELRLLLDEEEVLAKKFIDKSTQLTLQVYREQAETCGKQIEVMDDFSTRVWGIGQEPNPVQLLQAYIATKTEMGQQMSPSELSHPVPLSFEPVKNFFKEFVEAIGNTLQTPMDTRLKENINCQLSNSSSTKPGALLKTSPSPERALFLKYARTPTLDPDTMHARLRLSPDGLTVRCSLLGRLGPRPAPRFDALRQVLGRDGFAAGRHYWEVDVQEAGVGWWVGAAYPSLRRRGASAAARLGCNRESWCVKRYDLEYWAFHDGQRSRLRPRRDPHRLGVFLDYEAGILAFYDVAGGMSHLHTFHAAFQEPLYPALRLWEGPISIPRLP
;
A
#
# COMPACT_ATOMS: atom_id res chain seq x y z
N MET A 1 10.96 40.50 -16.37
CA MET A 1 12.15 41.39 -16.44
C MET A 1 12.98 40.98 -17.64
N ALA A 2 13.55 41.97 -18.33
CA ALA A 2 14.47 41.86 -19.47
C ALA A 2 13.89 41.25 -20.76
N SER A 3 13.21 42.13 -21.50
CA SER A 3 13.19 42.16 -22.96
C SER A 3 14.62 42.28 -23.51
N GLU A 4 15.24 41.16 -23.90
CA GLU A 4 16.45 41.18 -24.73
C GLU A 4 16.05 41.41 -26.18
N THR A 5 16.08 42.68 -26.58
CA THR A 5 16.18 43.10 -27.97
C THR A 5 17.52 42.60 -28.51
N THR A 6 17.54 41.40 -29.09
CA THR A 6 18.60 41.01 -30.03
C THR A 6 18.49 41.93 -31.23
N GLU A 7 19.37 42.94 -31.27
CA GLU A 7 19.68 43.70 -32.47
C GLU A 7 19.97 42.71 -33.60
N ALA A 8 19.03 42.62 -34.54
CA ALA A 8 19.24 41.95 -35.79
C ALA A 8 20.38 42.69 -36.50
N ARG A 9 21.58 42.12 -36.45
CA ARG A 9 22.74 42.60 -37.21
C ARG A 9 22.30 42.65 -38.67
N ALA A 10 22.12 43.87 -39.20
CA ALA A 10 21.70 44.08 -40.57
C ALA A 10 22.63 43.27 -41.51
N PRO A 11 22.09 42.56 -42.51
CA PRO A 11 22.92 41.89 -43.50
C PRO A 11 23.85 42.92 -44.11
N PHE A 12 25.14 42.62 -44.10
CA PHE A 12 26.16 43.41 -44.78
C PHE A 12 25.67 43.68 -46.22
N GLN A 13 25.35 44.94 -46.52
CA GLN A 13 24.93 45.35 -47.86
C GLN A 13 26.11 45.10 -48.81
N PRO A 14 25.97 44.27 -49.86
CA PRO A 14 26.99 44.17 -50.87
C PRO A 14 26.96 45.47 -51.68
N ASP A 15 27.84 46.38 -51.29
CA ASP A 15 28.20 47.56 -52.07
C ASP A 15 28.75 47.06 -53.42
N GLY A 16 28.03 47.39 -54.50
CA GLY A 16 28.42 47.29 -55.91
C GLY A 16 29.16 46.03 -56.40
N ALA A 17 28.44 45.16 -57.12
CA ALA A 17 28.85 44.29 -58.26
C ALA A 17 30.22 43.54 -58.27
N TYR A 18 31.06 43.66 -57.25
CA TYR A 18 32.33 42.97 -57.12
C TYR A 18 32.12 41.83 -56.14
N GLY A 19 31.83 40.65 -56.68
CA GLY A 19 31.86 39.41 -55.91
C GLY A 19 33.14 39.33 -55.07
N TRP A 20 33.03 38.75 -53.87
CA TRP A 20 34.14 38.53 -52.94
C TRP A 20 35.41 38.17 -53.70
N ARG A 21 36.53 38.87 -53.47
CA ARG A 21 37.80 38.61 -54.17
C ARG A 21 38.71 37.70 -53.36
N CYS A 22 39.52 36.91 -54.04
CA CYS A 22 40.48 36.04 -53.39
C CYS A 22 41.63 36.84 -52.76
N PRO A 23 41.98 36.60 -51.48
CA PRO A 23 43.06 37.31 -50.81
C PRO A 23 44.47 36.94 -51.30
N GLU A 24 44.66 35.74 -51.86
CA GLU A 24 45.97 35.28 -52.40
C GLU A 24 46.18 35.66 -53.87
N HIS A 25 45.09 35.83 -54.63
CA HIS A 25 45.12 36.11 -56.06
C HIS A 25 44.26 37.34 -56.32
N SER A 26 44.83 38.50 -55.99
CA SER A 26 44.24 39.82 -56.18
C SER A 26 43.59 39.91 -57.55
N GLU A 27 42.38 40.46 -57.57
CA GLU A 27 41.49 40.60 -58.73
C GLU A 27 40.64 39.40 -59.15
N ARG A 28 40.86 38.17 -58.66
CA ARG A 28 39.98 37.03 -59.02
C ARG A 28 38.78 36.88 -58.09
N PRO A 29 37.59 36.49 -58.60
CA PRO A 29 36.43 36.20 -57.77
C PRO A 29 36.67 34.92 -56.92
N ALA A 30 36.20 34.95 -55.68
CA ALA A 30 36.23 33.84 -54.72
C ALA A 30 34.96 32.98 -54.89
N GLU A 31 34.87 32.33 -56.05
CA GLU A 31 33.71 31.53 -56.48
C GLU A 31 33.73 30.07 -55.99
N LEU A 32 34.84 29.62 -55.40
CA LEU A 32 34.98 28.26 -54.84
C LEU A 32 34.97 28.29 -53.31
N PHE A 33 34.60 27.18 -52.67
CA PHE A 33 34.71 26.98 -51.23
C PHE A 33 35.62 25.81 -50.89
N CYS A 34 36.65 26.06 -50.10
CA CYS A 34 37.56 25.05 -49.60
C CYS A 34 37.03 24.41 -48.30
N ARG A 35 36.46 23.21 -48.40
CA ARG A 35 35.84 22.50 -47.26
C ARG A 35 36.80 22.21 -46.12
N ARG A 36 38.08 21.96 -46.43
CA ARG A 36 39.13 21.73 -45.41
C ARG A 36 39.45 22.98 -44.59
N CYS A 37 39.31 24.17 -45.18
CA CYS A 37 39.72 25.43 -44.54
C CYS A 37 38.55 26.29 -44.09
N GLY A 38 37.33 25.99 -44.54
CA GLY A 38 36.14 26.77 -44.23
C GLY A 38 36.15 28.19 -44.82
N ARG A 39 36.75 28.38 -46.02
CA ARG A 39 36.93 29.70 -46.64
C ARG A 39 36.58 29.66 -48.13
N CYS A 40 36.05 30.78 -48.65
CA CYS A 40 35.88 30.99 -50.09
C CYS A 40 37.22 31.37 -50.74
N VAL A 41 37.52 30.80 -51.90
CA VAL A 41 38.79 30.89 -52.64
C VAL A 41 38.52 31.03 -54.15
N CYS A 42 39.47 31.52 -54.94
CA CYS A 42 39.33 31.54 -56.42
C CYS A 42 39.82 30.24 -57.07
N ALA A 43 39.58 30.08 -58.37
CA ALA A 43 39.99 28.92 -59.18
C ALA A 43 41.52 28.63 -59.21
N LEU A 44 42.39 29.59 -58.87
CA LEU A 44 43.84 29.35 -58.80
C LEU A 44 44.32 28.79 -57.45
N CYS A 45 43.61 29.05 -56.36
CA CYS A 45 44.01 28.59 -55.01
C CYS A 45 44.21 27.07 -54.90
N PRO A 46 43.39 26.21 -55.53
CA PRO A 46 43.57 24.76 -55.48
C PRO A 46 44.71 24.25 -56.37
N VAL A 47 45.25 25.08 -57.27
CA VAL A 47 46.27 24.70 -58.26
C VAL A 47 47.64 25.28 -57.92
N LEU A 48 47.69 26.58 -57.61
CA LEU A 48 48.90 27.37 -57.37
C LEU A 48 48.98 27.99 -55.96
N GLY A 49 47.88 28.03 -55.21
CA GLY A 49 47.82 28.70 -53.89
C GLY A 49 47.99 27.77 -52.68
N ALA A 50 47.75 28.30 -51.49
CA ALA A 50 47.90 27.56 -50.22
C ALA A 50 46.85 26.45 -50.04
N HIS A 51 45.84 26.39 -50.91
CA HIS A 51 44.77 25.40 -50.89
C HIS A 51 45.03 24.22 -51.86
N ARG A 52 46.27 24.06 -52.33
CA ARG A 52 46.64 23.01 -53.29
C ARG A 52 46.34 21.61 -52.74
N GLY A 53 45.55 20.83 -53.49
CA GLY A 53 45.11 19.49 -53.10
C GLY A 53 44.00 19.44 -52.04
N HIS A 54 43.41 20.59 -51.65
CA HIS A 54 42.26 20.60 -50.74
C HIS A 54 40.96 20.27 -51.50
N PRO A 55 39.95 19.67 -50.85
CA PRO A 55 38.62 19.52 -51.42
C PRO A 55 37.96 20.90 -51.57
N VAL A 56 37.69 21.28 -52.82
CA VAL A 56 37.03 22.53 -53.20
C VAL A 56 35.79 22.24 -54.04
N GLY A 57 34.73 23.02 -53.86
CA GLY A 57 33.50 22.99 -54.67
C GLY A 57 33.04 24.42 -54.98
N LEU A 58 31.95 24.58 -55.73
CA LEU A 58 31.39 25.91 -55.99
C LEU A 58 30.87 26.54 -54.68
N ALA A 59 31.16 27.82 -54.46
CA ALA A 59 30.69 28.54 -53.28
C ALA A 59 29.16 28.61 -53.22
N GLU A 60 28.50 28.72 -54.38
CA GLU A 60 27.03 28.68 -54.49
C GLU A 60 26.45 27.34 -54.02
N GLU A 61 27.02 26.21 -54.46
CA GLU A 61 26.60 24.87 -54.01
C GLU A 61 26.79 24.69 -52.49
N GLU A 62 27.91 25.19 -51.96
CA GLU A 62 28.16 25.15 -50.52
C GLU A 62 27.21 26.07 -49.75
N ALA A 63 26.87 27.25 -50.28
CA ALA A 63 25.90 28.16 -49.69
C ALA A 63 24.51 27.51 -49.61
N VAL A 64 24.06 26.83 -50.67
CA VAL A 64 22.81 26.04 -50.65
C VAL A 64 22.86 24.95 -49.59
N ARG A 65 23.99 24.24 -49.46
CA ARG A 65 24.19 23.21 -48.41
C ARG A 65 24.12 23.80 -47.00
N VAL A 66 24.76 24.94 -46.76
CA VAL A 66 24.76 25.65 -45.46
C VAL A 66 23.37 26.21 -45.15
N GLN A 67 22.68 26.77 -46.14
CA GLN A 67 21.31 27.27 -45.99
C GLN A 67 20.36 26.14 -45.58
N LYS A 68 20.50 24.95 -46.17
CA LYS A 68 19.78 23.75 -45.74
C LYS A 68 20.09 23.38 -44.29
N LEU A 69 21.36 23.39 -43.88
CA LEU A 69 21.75 23.11 -42.50
C LEU A 69 21.19 24.14 -41.50
N ILE A 70 21.12 25.41 -41.88
CA ILE A 70 20.48 26.47 -41.07
C ILE A 70 18.99 26.19 -40.93
N GLN A 71 18.31 25.81 -42.03
CA GLN A 71 16.90 25.44 -42.01
C GLN A 71 16.64 24.24 -41.08
N ASP A 72 17.45 23.18 -41.20
CA ASP A 72 17.40 22.00 -40.32
C ASP A 72 17.62 22.39 -38.84
N CYS A 73 18.52 23.33 -38.57
CA CYS A 73 18.79 23.84 -37.22
C CYS A 73 17.58 24.62 -36.66
N LEU A 74 16.97 25.49 -37.45
CA LEU A 74 15.78 26.25 -37.05
C LEU A 74 14.59 25.32 -36.77
N GLU A 75 14.39 24.28 -37.57
CA GLU A 75 13.39 23.25 -37.34
C GLU A 75 13.67 22.44 -36.04
N CYS A 76 14.93 22.10 -35.79
CA CYS A 76 15.35 21.47 -34.54
C CYS A 76 15.11 22.37 -33.31
N LEU A 77 15.34 23.68 -33.43
CA LEU A 77 15.07 24.63 -32.34
C LEU A 77 13.56 24.84 -32.13
N ALA A 78 12.77 24.92 -33.20
CA ALA A 78 11.31 25.00 -33.12
C ALA A 78 10.71 23.76 -32.43
N THR A 79 11.19 22.57 -32.78
CA THR A 79 10.75 21.32 -32.13
C THR A 79 11.15 21.25 -30.66
N LYS A 80 12.37 21.65 -30.30
CA LYS A 80 12.80 21.77 -28.89
C LYS A 80 11.98 22.77 -28.09
N LYS A 81 11.69 23.94 -28.67
CA LYS A 81 10.85 24.96 -28.02
C LYS A 81 9.45 24.41 -27.72
N ARG A 82 8.87 23.68 -28.67
CA ARG A 82 7.59 22.98 -28.46
C ARG A 82 7.69 21.93 -27.36
N GLN A 83 8.72 21.07 -27.37
CA GLN A 83 8.94 20.08 -26.31
C GLN A 83 9.08 20.73 -24.92
N HIS A 84 9.76 21.87 -24.81
CA HIS A 84 9.87 22.59 -23.54
C HIS A 84 8.53 23.18 -23.09
N ALA A 85 7.71 23.69 -24.00
CA ALA A 85 6.35 24.13 -23.67
C ALA A 85 5.48 22.95 -23.19
N ASP A 86 5.54 21.81 -23.86
CA ASP A 86 4.84 20.59 -23.45
C ASP A 86 5.33 20.10 -22.07
N ASN A 87 6.64 20.15 -21.80
CA ASN A 87 7.21 19.82 -20.50
C ASN A 87 6.73 20.74 -19.37
N ILE A 88 6.58 22.05 -19.64
CA ILE A 88 6.03 23.01 -18.67
C ILE A 88 4.58 22.63 -18.35
N ALA A 89 3.74 22.41 -19.38
CA ALA A 89 2.36 21.99 -19.19
C ALA A 89 2.26 20.69 -18.37
N HIS A 90 3.12 19.70 -18.64
CA HIS A 90 3.18 18.46 -17.86
C HIS A 90 3.59 18.67 -16.40
N LEU A 91 4.51 19.60 -16.12
CA LEU A 91 4.94 19.91 -14.76
C LEU A 91 3.86 20.63 -13.96
N GLU A 92 3.14 21.58 -14.59
CA GLU A 92 2.02 22.28 -13.97
C GLU A 92 0.87 21.32 -13.63
N ASP A 93 0.51 20.46 -14.57
CA ASP A 93 -0.50 19.41 -14.42
C ASP A 93 -0.09 18.37 -13.37
N ALA A 94 1.19 17.99 -13.29
CA ALA A 94 1.71 17.14 -12.21
C ALA A 94 1.66 17.83 -10.83
N GLY A 95 1.93 19.14 -10.78
CA GLY A 95 1.80 19.94 -9.57
C GLY A 95 0.36 19.99 -9.06
N GLU A 96 -0.61 20.17 -9.96
CA GLU A 96 -2.02 20.18 -9.59
C GLU A 96 -2.51 18.82 -9.10
N ARG A 97 -2.12 17.73 -9.79
CA ARG A 97 -2.37 16.37 -9.30
C ARG A 97 -1.81 16.12 -7.91
N LEU A 98 -0.61 16.62 -7.61
CA LEU A 98 -0.01 16.46 -6.29
C LEU A 98 -0.83 17.16 -5.20
N LYS A 99 -1.40 18.33 -5.49
CA LYS A 99 -2.30 19.03 -4.54
C LYS A 99 -3.57 18.23 -4.28
N VAL A 100 -4.26 17.81 -5.34
CA VAL A 100 -5.48 16.99 -5.24
C VAL A 100 -5.20 15.70 -4.47
N TYR A 101 -4.05 15.08 -4.73
CA TYR A 101 -3.59 13.90 -4.00
C TYR A 101 -3.38 14.20 -2.51
N ALA A 102 -2.66 15.27 -2.19
CA ALA A 102 -2.37 15.66 -0.82
C ALA A 102 -3.66 15.93 -0.02
N ASP A 103 -4.64 16.61 -0.61
CA ASP A 103 -5.93 16.87 0.03
C ASP A 103 -6.75 15.58 0.21
N SER A 104 -6.71 14.68 -0.77
CA SER A 104 -7.33 13.35 -0.66
C SER A 104 -6.70 12.53 0.47
N SER A 105 -5.37 12.54 0.62
CA SER A 105 -4.67 11.87 1.72
C SER A 105 -5.01 12.47 3.09
N LYS A 106 -5.15 13.80 3.20
CA LYS A 106 -5.61 14.46 4.44
C LYS A 106 -7.05 14.06 4.81
N ALA A 107 -7.94 14.00 3.82
CA ALA A 107 -9.32 13.55 4.03
C ALA A 107 -9.36 12.09 4.50
N TRP A 108 -8.54 11.23 3.88
CA TRP A 108 -8.38 9.84 4.31
C TRP A 108 -7.89 9.71 5.75
N LEU A 109 -6.87 10.49 6.15
CA LEU A 109 -6.41 10.53 7.54
C LEU A 109 -7.54 10.94 8.48
N THR A 110 -8.28 12.00 8.14
CA THR A 110 -9.46 12.45 8.92
C THR A 110 -10.47 11.32 9.12
N GLN A 111 -10.76 10.55 8.06
CA GLN A 111 -11.63 9.40 8.15
C GLN A 111 -11.07 8.35 9.11
N LYS A 112 -9.79 7.98 8.98
CA LYS A 112 -9.17 6.93 9.81
C LYS A 112 -9.10 7.30 11.29
N PHE A 113 -8.80 8.57 11.60
CA PHE A 113 -8.86 9.05 12.98
C PHE A 113 -10.29 9.12 13.51
N THR A 114 -11.30 9.34 12.66
CA THR A 114 -12.71 9.30 13.05
C THR A 114 -13.16 7.87 13.37
N GLU A 115 -12.79 6.89 12.53
CA GLU A 115 -13.01 5.46 12.82
C GLU A 115 -12.38 5.06 14.16
N LEU A 116 -11.14 5.50 14.42
CA LEU A 116 -10.46 5.22 15.69
C LEU A 116 -11.20 5.81 16.89
N ARG A 117 -11.68 7.07 16.80
CA ARG A 117 -12.46 7.69 17.88
C ARG A 117 -13.74 6.92 18.18
N LEU A 118 -14.49 6.53 17.16
CA LEU A 118 -15.73 5.76 17.33
C LEU A 118 -15.47 4.41 18.03
N LEU A 119 -14.38 3.72 17.68
CA LEU A 119 -14.00 2.48 18.37
C LEU A 119 -13.64 2.72 19.83
N LEU A 120 -12.99 3.84 20.16
CA LEU A 120 -12.68 4.20 21.55
C LEU A 120 -13.96 4.54 22.33
N ASP A 121 -14.92 5.24 21.72
CA ASP A 121 -16.22 5.55 22.34
C ASP A 121 -17.04 4.27 22.59
N GLU A 122 -17.04 3.33 21.64
CA GLU A 122 -17.67 2.02 21.80
C GLU A 122 -17.03 1.22 22.93
N GLU A 123 -15.70 1.20 23.00
CA GLU A 123 -14.96 0.51 24.05
C GLU A 123 -15.26 1.11 25.44
N GLU A 124 -15.38 2.44 25.55
CA GLU A 124 -15.78 3.12 26.78
C GLU A 124 -17.17 2.64 27.26
N VAL A 125 -18.14 2.54 26.35
CA VAL A 125 -19.48 2.05 26.66
C VAL A 125 -19.46 0.59 27.10
N LEU A 126 -18.65 -0.27 26.46
CA LEU A 126 -18.50 -1.67 26.83
C LEU A 126 -17.86 -1.82 28.22
N ALA A 127 -16.82 -1.05 28.54
CA ALA A 127 -16.19 -1.05 29.84
C ALA A 127 -17.16 -0.65 30.97
N LYS A 128 -17.97 0.39 30.73
CA LYS A 128 -19.02 0.82 31.67
C LYS A 128 -20.07 -0.27 31.89
N LYS A 129 -20.57 -0.87 30.81
CA LYS A 129 -21.54 -1.99 30.90
C LYS A 129 -20.98 -3.20 31.66
N PHE A 130 -19.69 -3.48 31.51
CA PHE A 130 -19.02 -4.53 32.30
C PHE A 130 -19.06 -4.21 33.80
N ILE A 131 -18.72 -2.98 34.18
CA ILE A 131 -18.77 -2.50 35.58
C ILE A 131 -20.19 -2.59 36.13
N ASP A 132 -21.18 -2.11 35.37
CA ASP A 132 -22.59 -2.13 35.78
C ASP A 132 -23.06 -3.57 36.02
N LYS A 133 -22.75 -4.48 35.10
CA LYS A 133 -23.13 -5.90 35.21
C LYS A 133 -22.48 -6.57 36.42
N SER A 134 -21.18 -6.38 36.64
CA SER A 134 -20.48 -6.94 37.79
C SER A 134 -21.01 -6.38 39.11
N THR A 135 -21.36 -5.09 39.13
CA THR A 135 -21.99 -4.44 40.28
C THR A 135 -23.37 -5.04 40.56
N GLN A 136 -24.21 -5.18 39.54
CA GLN A 136 -25.56 -5.75 39.67
C GLN A 136 -25.53 -7.19 40.20
N LEU A 137 -24.65 -8.04 39.66
CA LEU A 137 -24.50 -9.43 40.12
C LEU A 137 -24.04 -9.49 41.58
N THR A 138 -23.11 -8.63 41.98
CA THR A 138 -22.60 -8.59 43.37
C THR A 138 -23.67 -8.09 44.33
N LEU A 139 -24.41 -7.04 43.95
CA LEU A 139 -25.52 -6.52 44.76
C LEU A 139 -26.65 -7.54 44.91
N GLN A 140 -26.88 -8.38 43.90
CA GLN A 140 -27.83 -9.48 44.00
C GLN A 140 -27.40 -10.48 45.08
N VAL A 141 -26.13 -10.89 45.09
CA VAL A 141 -25.59 -11.81 46.11
C VAL A 141 -25.72 -11.21 47.51
N TYR A 142 -25.39 -9.92 47.68
CA TYR A 142 -25.55 -9.25 48.98
C TYR A 142 -27.02 -9.19 49.43
N ARG A 143 -27.96 -9.01 48.50
CA ARG A 143 -29.39 -9.02 48.81
C ARG A 143 -29.83 -10.40 49.30
N GLU A 144 -29.46 -11.47 48.59
CA GLU A 144 -29.80 -12.86 48.96
C GLU A 144 -29.20 -13.24 50.33
N GLN A 145 -27.99 -12.77 50.63
CA GLN A 145 -27.36 -12.95 51.93
C GLN A 145 -28.09 -12.17 53.04
N ALA A 146 -28.45 -10.91 52.79
CA ALA A 146 -29.20 -10.09 53.74
C ALA A 146 -30.60 -10.69 54.02
N GLU A 147 -31.30 -11.20 53.01
CA GLU A 147 -32.57 -11.92 53.16
C GLU A 147 -32.41 -13.20 54.00
N THR A 148 -31.29 -13.92 53.83
CA THR A 148 -30.98 -15.11 54.62
C THR A 148 -30.74 -14.76 56.09
N CYS A 149 -29.98 -13.70 56.36
CA CYS A 149 -29.78 -13.18 57.72
C CYS A 149 -31.11 -12.71 58.34
N GLY A 150 -31.97 -12.04 57.57
CA GLY A 150 -33.30 -11.63 58.02
C GLY A 150 -34.15 -12.82 58.50
N LYS A 151 -34.19 -13.91 57.72
CA LYS A 151 -34.88 -15.16 58.12
C LYS A 151 -34.28 -15.80 59.38
N GLN A 152 -32.96 -15.72 59.55
CA GLN A 152 -32.31 -16.23 60.76
C GLN A 152 -32.69 -15.41 62.00
N ILE A 153 -32.81 -14.09 61.88
CA ILE A 153 -33.28 -13.21 62.96
C ILE A 153 -34.71 -13.57 63.35
N GLU A 154 -35.62 -13.79 62.39
CA GLU A 154 -37.01 -14.20 62.68
C GLU A 154 -37.05 -15.52 63.49
N VAL A 155 -36.25 -16.51 63.12
CA VAL A 155 -36.13 -17.78 63.86
C VAL A 155 -35.60 -17.56 65.29
N MET A 156 -34.64 -16.64 65.45
CA MET A 156 -34.08 -16.30 66.77
C MET A 156 -35.10 -15.54 67.65
N ASP A 157 -35.92 -14.67 67.08
CA ASP A 157 -36.98 -13.95 67.80
C ASP A 157 -38.10 -14.90 68.25
N ASP A 158 -38.51 -15.83 67.39
CA ASP A 158 -39.46 -16.89 67.74
C ASP A 158 -38.93 -17.78 68.87
N PHE A 159 -37.66 -18.16 68.81
CA PHE A 159 -37.00 -18.94 69.86
C PHE A 159 -36.91 -18.15 71.17
N SER A 160 -36.54 -16.86 71.10
CA SER A 160 -36.47 -15.97 72.26
C SER A 160 -37.82 -15.81 72.95
N THR A 161 -38.90 -15.64 72.16
CA THR A 161 -40.28 -15.56 72.68
C THR A 161 -40.69 -16.86 73.37
N ARG A 162 -40.34 -18.01 72.79
CA ARG A 162 -40.59 -19.35 73.39
C ARG A 162 -39.88 -19.51 74.74
N VAL A 163 -38.58 -19.17 74.79
CA VAL A 163 -37.77 -19.25 76.02
C VAL A 163 -38.28 -18.27 77.08
N TRP A 164 -38.65 -17.05 76.69
CA TRP A 164 -39.24 -16.07 77.59
C TRP A 164 -40.54 -16.59 78.22
N GLY A 165 -41.42 -17.21 77.42
CA GLY A 165 -42.66 -17.83 77.91
C GLY A 165 -42.41 -18.93 78.94
N ILE A 166 -41.41 -19.79 78.74
CA ILE A 166 -41.00 -20.80 79.74
C ILE A 166 -40.57 -20.14 81.05
N GLY A 167 -39.88 -19.00 80.98
CA GLY A 167 -39.46 -18.23 82.16
C GLY A 167 -40.59 -17.55 82.94
N GLN A 168 -41.78 -17.42 82.35
CA GLN A 168 -42.97 -16.86 83.00
C GLN A 168 -43.89 -17.94 83.61
N GLU A 169 -43.55 -19.24 83.50
CA GLU A 169 -44.39 -20.33 84.01
C GLU A 169 -44.46 -20.33 85.56
N PRO A 170 -45.63 -20.09 86.17
CA PRO A 170 -45.76 -20.00 87.62
C PRO A 170 -45.62 -21.35 88.34
N ASN A 171 -45.89 -22.47 87.67
CA ASN A 171 -45.77 -23.80 88.26
C ASN A 171 -44.33 -24.31 88.18
N PRO A 172 -43.61 -24.51 89.31
CA PRO A 172 -42.21 -24.93 89.29
C PRO A 172 -41.96 -26.25 88.56
N VAL A 173 -42.90 -27.19 88.61
CA VAL A 173 -42.76 -28.51 87.96
C VAL A 173 -42.89 -28.39 86.45
N GLN A 174 -43.86 -27.61 85.95
CA GLN A 174 -44.06 -27.39 84.52
C GLN A 174 -42.90 -26.60 83.91
N LEU A 175 -42.39 -25.58 84.63
CA LEU A 175 -41.21 -24.82 84.24
C LEU A 175 -39.99 -25.74 84.03
N LEU A 176 -39.71 -26.63 85.00
CA LEU A 176 -38.57 -27.54 84.91
C LEU A 176 -38.71 -28.55 83.76
N GLN A 177 -39.92 -29.06 83.51
CA GLN A 177 -40.18 -29.96 82.38
C GLN A 177 -39.95 -29.26 81.03
N ALA A 178 -40.47 -28.04 80.86
CA ALA A 178 -40.28 -27.25 79.63
C ALA A 178 -38.82 -26.83 79.42
N TYR A 179 -38.11 -26.47 80.50
CA TYR A 179 -36.68 -26.20 80.46
C TYR A 179 -35.88 -27.43 80.04
N ILE A 180 -36.11 -28.60 80.66
CA ILE A 180 -35.39 -29.84 80.30
C ILE A 180 -35.59 -30.18 78.82
N ALA A 181 -36.80 -30.01 78.28
CA ALA A 181 -37.09 -30.25 76.87
C ALA A 181 -36.34 -29.29 75.92
N THR A 182 -36.13 -28.03 76.33
CA THR A 182 -35.52 -26.97 75.48
C THR A 182 -34.03 -26.79 75.75
N LYS A 183 -33.49 -27.35 76.85
CA LYS A 183 -32.12 -27.16 77.33
C LYS A 183 -31.05 -27.41 76.26
N THR A 184 -31.22 -28.45 75.45
CA THR A 184 -30.26 -28.81 74.39
C THR A 184 -30.26 -27.75 73.27
N GLU A 185 -31.44 -27.31 72.83
CA GLU A 185 -31.60 -26.26 71.82
C GLU A 185 -31.04 -24.92 72.33
N MET A 186 -31.32 -24.57 73.60
CA MET A 186 -30.70 -23.40 74.26
C MET A 186 -29.18 -23.49 74.26
N GLY A 187 -28.60 -24.65 74.58
CA GLY A 187 -27.16 -24.86 74.55
C GLY A 187 -26.54 -24.68 73.16
N GLN A 188 -27.25 -25.07 72.09
CA GLN A 188 -26.81 -24.87 70.71
C GLN A 188 -26.86 -23.40 70.30
N GLN A 189 -27.93 -22.69 70.65
CA GLN A 189 -28.13 -21.26 70.34
C GLN A 189 -27.19 -20.33 71.11
N MET A 190 -26.65 -20.75 72.26
CA MET A 190 -25.67 -19.96 73.03
C MET A 190 -24.23 -20.05 72.49
N SER A 191 -24.00 -20.72 71.37
CA SER A 191 -22.69 -20.70 70.71
C SER A 191 -22.41 -19.30 70.12
N PRO A 192 -21.15 -18.83 70.12
CA PRO A 192 -20.81 -17.53 69.54
C PRO A 192 -21.18 -17.48 68.06
N SER A 193 -21.89 -16.43 67.64
CA SER A 193 -22.22 -16.23 66.23
C SER A 193 -20.99 -15.85 65.41
N GLU A 194 -20.87 -16.41 64.21
CA GLU A 194 -19.83 -16.03 63.25
C GLU A 194 -20.19 -14.70 62.58
N LEU A 195 -19.29 -13.71 62.66
CA LEU A 195 -19.43 -12.49 61.86
C LEU A 195 -19.10 -12.77 60.40
N SER A 196 -20.08 -12.55 59.53
CA SER A 196 -19.87 -12.57 58.08
C SER A 196 -19.49 -11.18 57.58
N HIS A 197 -18.44 -11.11 56.74
CA HIS A 197 -18.02 -9.87 56.08
C HIS A 197 -18.16 -10.01 54.56
N PRO A 198 -18.84 -9.06 53.87
CA PRO A 198 -18.92 -9.11 52.42
C PRO A 198 -17.53 -8.88 51.81
N VAL A 199 -17.11 -9.77 50.91
CA VAL A 199 -15.87 -9.59 50.14
C VAL A 199 -16.09 -8.42 49.16
N PRO A 200 -15.28 -7.34 49.23
CA PRO A 200 -15.45 -6.19 48.35
C PRO A 200 -15.15 -6.53 46.89
N LEU A 201 -16.04 -6.09 45.99
CA LEU A 201 -15.77 -6.13 44.56
C LEU A 201 -14.73 -5.06 44.18
N SER A 202 -13.68 -5.47 43.48
CA SER A 202 -12.63 -4.56 42.98
C SER A 202 -12.67 -4.42 41.46
N PHE A 203 -12.63 -3.19 40.99
CA PHE A 203 -12.48 -2.84 39.57
C PHE A 203 -11.03 -2.47 39.19
N GLU A 204 -10.08 -2.69 40.11
CA GLU A 204 -8.67 -2.39 39.87
C GLU A 204 -8.08 -3.11 38.65
N PRO A 205 -8.42 -4.38 38.36
CA PRO A 205 -7.96 -5.04 37.15
C PRO A 205 -8.40 -4.32 35.85
N VAL A 206 -9.64 -3.82 35.81
CA VAL A 206 -10.17 -3.08 34.66
C VAL A 206 -9.46 -1.74 34.50
N LYS A 207 -9.25 -1.02 35.61
CA LYS A 207 -8.52 0.25 35.60
C LYS A 207 -7.07 0.08 35.13
N ASN A 208 -6.38 -0.95 35.62
CA ASN A 208 -5.01 -1.23 35.23
C ASN A 208 -4.89 -1.59 33.75
N PHE A 209 -5.81 -2.39 33.22
CA PHE A 209 -5.86 -2.69 31.79
C PHE A 209 -5.95 -1.42 30.93
N PHE A 210 -6.90 -0.52 31.24
CA PHE A 210 -7.05 0.72 30.47
C PHE A 210 -5.92 1.72 30.70
N LYS A 211 -5.31 1.73 31.90
CA LYS A 211 -4.10 2.52 32.17
C LYS A 211 -2.95 2.10 31.24
N GLU A 212 -2.64 0.81 31.19
CA GLU A 212 -1.58 0.28 30.30
C GLU A 212 -1.90 0.54 28.82
N PHE A 213 -3.17 0.39 28.43
CA PHE A 213 -3.63 0.69 27.07
C PHE A 213 -3.39 2.16 26.67
N VAL A 214 -3.78 3.10 27.53
CA VAL A 214 -3.57 4.54 27.31
C VAL A 214 -2.09 4.88 27.30
N GLU A 215 -1.29 4.32 28.21
CA GLU A 215 0.17 4.50 28.23
C GLU A 215 0.82 3.98 26.95
N ALA A 216 0.42 2.82 26.43
CA ALA A 216 0.94 2.26 25.18
C ALA A 216 0.65 3.17 23.97
N ILE A 217 -0.57 3.71 23.89
CA ILE A 217 -0.94 4.68 22.85
C ILE A 217 -0.15 5.99 23.05
N GLY A 218 -0.08 6.49 24.28
CA GLY A 218 0.63 7.72 24.63
C GLY A 218 2.12 7.67 24.26
N ASN A 219 2.80 6.59 24.62
CA ASN A 219 4.21 6.36 24.27
C ASN A 219 4.42 6.34 22.75
N THR A 220 3.48 5.74 22.01
CA THR A 220 3.51 5.74 20.55
C THR A 220 3.28 7.15 20.00
N LEU A 221 2.44 7.99 20.61
CA LEU A 221 2.14 9.33 20.10
C LEU A 221 3.17 10.40 20.51
N GLN A 222 3.92 10.19 21.60
CA GLN A 222 4.97 11.11 22.07
C GLN A 222 6.16 11.21 21.11
N THR A 223 6.43 10.15 20.34
CA THR A 223 7.48 10.19 19.32
C THR A 223 7.03 11.05 18.12
N PRO A 224 7.84 12.03 17.68
CA PRO A 224 7.53 12.85 16.52
C PRO A 224 7.17 12.00 15.30
N MET A 225 6.24 12.51 14.46
CA MET A 225 5.77 11.74 13.32
C MET A 225 6.90 11.32 12.37
N ASP A 226 7.87 12.21 12.12
CA ASP A 226 9.02 11.92 11.27
C ASP A 226 9.91 10.82 11.85
N THR A 227 10.09 10.75 13.17
CA THR A 227 10.90 9.69 13.80
C THR A 227 10.17 8.37 13.75
N ARG A 228 8.85 8.35 13.99
CA ARG A 228 8.03 7.15 13.82
C ARG A 228 8.03 6.65 12.39
N LEU A 229 7.90 7.55 11.42
CA LEU A 229 8.00 7.20 10.01
C LEU A 229 9.38 6.68 9.65
N LYS A 230 10.43 7.13 10.37
CA LYS A 230 11.82 6.63 10.22
C LYS A 230 12.09 5.30 10.92
N GLU A 231 11.46 5.04 12.07
CA GLU A 231 11.66 3.82 12.86
C GLU A 231 10.77 2.67 12.38
N ASN A 232 9.55 3.00 11.94
CA ASN A 232 8.65 2.06 11.29
C ASN A 232 9.06 1.76 9.84
N ILE A 233 10.31 2.11 9.48
CA ILE A 233 11.01 1.65 8.28
C ILE A 233 11.39 0.19 8.49
N ASN A 234 10.35 -0.63 8.50
CA ASN A 234 10.40 -2.01 8.06
C ASN A 234 10.58 -2.04 6.52
N CYS A 235 11.65 -1.40 6.02
CA CYS A 235 12.53 -1.71 4.87
C CYS A 235 13.59 -0.61 4.78
N GLN A 236 14.74 -0.86 5.40
CA GLN A 236 16.07 -0.30 5.10
C GLN A 236 16.08 0.90 4.12
N LEU A 237 15.87 2.10 4.67
CA LEU A 237 16.30 3.36 4.07
C LEU A 237 17.73 3.62 4.51
N SER A 238 18.68 2.92 3.89
CA SER A 238 20.10 3.25 3.99
C SER A 238 20.70 3.19 2.60
N ASN A 239 20.81 4.37 1.99
CA ASN A 239 21.84 4.73 1.02
C ASN A 239 21.98 3.89 -0.26
N SER A 240 21.03 4.03 -1.20
CA SER A 240 21.38 3.97 -2.64
C SER A 240 20.21 4.40 -3.54
N SER A 241 20.03 5.71 -3.68
CA SER A 241 19.81 6.40 -4.96
C SER A 241 19.32 7.81 -4.64
N SER A 242 20.25 8.75 -4.81
CA SER A 242 20.04 10.18 -4.76
C SER A 242 19.11 10.62 -5.89
N THR A 243 17.82 10.33 -5.78
CA THR A 243 16.82 10.89 -6.68
C THR A 243 15.92 11.76 -5.83
N LYS A 244 16.33 13.03 -5.69
CA LYS A 244 15.57 14.06 -5.00
C LYS A 244 14.11 14.05 -5.51
N PRO A 245 13.11 14.26 -4.63
CA PRO A 245 11.74 14.51 -5.07
C PRO A 245 11.75 15.61 -6.16
N GLY A 246 11.25 15.29 -7.36
CA GLY A 246 11.27 16.21 -8.51
C GLY A 246 12.27 15.90 -9.63
N ALA A 247 13.05 14.80 -9.57
CA ALA A 247 13.91 14.42 -10.69
C ALA A 247 13.08 13.91 -11.90
N LEU A 248 13.22 14.60 -13.04
CA LEU A 248 12.60 14.25 -14.32
C LEU A 248 13.28 13.01 -14.92
N LEU A 249 12.51 11.92 -15.12
CA LEU A 249 12.98 10.71 -15.81
C LEU A 249 12.59 10.76 -17.29
N LYS A 250 13.57 10.54 -18.17
CA LYS A 250 13.38 10.38 -19.62
C LYS A 250 13.14 8.90 -19.93
N THR A 251 12.07 8.55 -20.65
CA THR A 251 11.75 7.16 -21.02
C THR A 251 11.58 7.00 -22.54
N SER A 252 11.96 5.83 -23.07
CA SER A 252 11.78 5.39 -24.47
C SER A 252 10.41 4.71 -24.71
N PRO A 253 10.00 4.46 -25.98
CA PRO A 253 8.67 3.91 -26.30
C PRO A 253 8.46 2.48 -25.80
N SER A 254 7.24 2.19 -25.33
CA SER A 254 6.78 0.90 -24.82
C SER A 254 6.61 -0.15 -25.93
N PRO A 255 6.77 -1.46 -25.61
CA PRO A 255 6.48 -2.53 -26.55
C PRO A 255 4.96 -2.67 -26.82
N GLU A 256 4.61 -3.05 -28.05
CA GLU A 256 3.21 -3.24 -28.45
C GLU A 256 2.56 -4.43 -27.72
N ARG A 257 1.40 -4.18 -27.08
CA ARG A 257 0.57 -5.20 -26.39
C ARG A 257 0.32 -6.46 -27.23
N ALA A 258 0.21 -6.32 -28.54
CA ALA A 258 -0.02 -7.41 -29.49
C ALA A 258 1.05 -8.52 -29.42
N LEU A 259 2.29 -8.18 -29.07
CA LEU A 259 3.37 -9.18 -28.92
C LEU A 259 3.17 -10.07 -27.69
N PHE A 260 2.65 -9.51 -26.59
CA PHE A 260 2.37 -10.24 -25.35
C PHE A 260 1.14 -11.14 -25.48
N LEU A 261 0.13 -10.71 -26.24
CA LEU A 261 -1.09 -11.50 -26.47
C LEU A 261 -0.82 -12.84 -27.15
N LYS A 262 0.31 -13.01 -27.86
CA LYS A 262 0.74 -14.33 -28.39
C LYS A 262 0.92 -15.39 -27.30
N TYR A 263 1.17 -14.96 -26.07
CA TYR A 263 1.37 -15.81 -24.89
C TYR A 263 0.19 -15.74 -23.92
N ALA A 264 -0.95 -15.19 -24.36
CA ALA A 264 -2.11 -14.94 -23.52
C ALA A 264 -2.63 -16.22 -22.85
N ARG A 265 -2.97 -16.08 -21.57
CA ARG A 265 -3.60 -17.06 -20.70
C ARG A 265 -4.68 -16.35 -19.90
N THR A 266 -5.75 -17.09 -19.60
CA THR A 266 -6.80 -16.64 -18.69
C THR A 266 -6.85 -17.63 -17.52
N PRO A 267 -5.89 -17.56 -16.59
CA PRO A 267 -5.82 -18.50 -15.49
C PRO A 267 -7.03 -18.33 -14.57
N THR A 268 -7.61 -19.46 -14.15
CA THR A 268 -8.71 -19.46 -13.17
C THR A 268 -8.15 -19.46 -11.76
N LEU A 269 -8.87 -18.89 -10.80
CA LEU A 269 -8.49 -18.91 -9.38
C LEU A 269 -8.93 -20.21 -8.72
N ASP A 270 -8.09 -20.77 -7.86
CA ASP A 270 -8.39 -22.01 -7.17
C ASP A 270 -9.18 -21.77 -5.87
N PRO A 271 -10.45 -22.21 -5.80
CA PRO A 271 -11.25 -22.08 -4.61
C PRO A 271 -10.63 -22.75 -3.39
N ASP A 272 -9.78 -23.78 -3.55
CA ASP A 272 -9.20 -24.55 -2.44
C ASP A 272 -8.00 -23.87 -1.77
N THR A 273 -7.43 -22.85 -2.40
CA THR A 273 -6.42 -21.99 -1.77
C THR A 273 -7.03 -20.76 -1.08
N MET A 274 -8.24 -20.39 -1.47
CA MET A 274 -8.87 -19.11 -1.15
C MET A 274 -9.23 -18.94 0.33
N HIS A 275 -8.94 -17.75 0.86
CA HIS A 275 -9.33 -17.32 2.21
C HIS A 275 -10.85 -17.28 2.45
N ALA A 276 -11.31 -17.58 3.67
CA ALA A 276 -12.73 -17.78 3.98
C ALA A 276 -13.65 -16.55 3.76
N ARG A 277 -13.09 -15.33 3.81
CA ARG A 277 -13.80 -14.07 3.51
C ARG A 277 -13.78 -13.68 2.04
N LEU A 278 -13.18 -14.47 1.18
CA LEU A 278 -13.21 -14.24 -0.26
C LEU A 278 -14.36 -15.03 -0.90
N ARG A 279 -14.86 -14.53 -2.02
CA ARG A 279 -15.84 -15.19 -2.88
C ARG A 279 -15.37 -15.12 -4.30
N LEU A 280 -15.52 -16.23 -5.00
CA LEU A 280 -15.18 -16.38 -6.40
C LEU A 280 -16.46 -16.36 -7.24
N SER A 281 -16.42 -15.70 -8.39
CA SER A 281 -17.48 -15.77 -9.40
C SER A 281 -17.61 -17.19 -9.99
N PRO A 282 -18.77 -17.54 -10.57
CA PRO A 282 -18.99 -18.88 -11.14
C PRO A 282 -17.99 -19.28 -12.23
N ASP A 283 -17.45 -18.30 -12.97
CA ASP A 283 -16.45 -18.52 -14.02
C ASP A 283 -15.02 -18.66 -13.49
N GLY A 284 -14.79 -18.48 -12.18
CA GLY A 284 -13.47 -18.60 -11.58
C GLY A 284 -12.51 -17.42 -11.83
N LEU A 285 -13.00 -16.30 -12.38
CA LEU A 285 -12.15 -15.20 -12.86
C LEU A 285 -12.17 -13.96 -11.97
N THR A 286 -13.24 -13.75 -11.19
CA THR A 286 -13.41 -12.56 -10.34
C THR A 286 -13.47 -12.96 -8.88
N VAL A 287 -12.57 -12.40 -8.08
CA VAL A 287 -12.53 -12.58 -6.63
C VAL A 287 -12.91 -11.28 -5.93
N ARG A 288 -13.70 -11.38 -4.87
CA ARG A 288 -14.14 -10.22 -4.07
C ARG A 288 -14.15 -10.51 -2.59
N CYS A 289 -14.00 -9.47 -1.78
CA CYS A 289 -14.23 -9.56 -0.34
C CYS A 289 -15.73 -9.75 -0.05
N SER A 290 -16.03 -10.56 0.94
CA SER A 290 -17.37 -10.73 1.51
C SER A 290 -17.32 -10.40 3.00
N LEU A 291 -18.34 -9.68 3.47
CA LEU A 291 -18.51 -9.36 4.89
C LEU A 291 -18.68 -10.65 5.73
N LEU A 292 -19.34 -11.66 5.17
CA LEU A 292 -19.60 -12.94 5.82
C LEU A 292 -18.55 -13.98 5.42
N GLY A 293 -17.84 -14.56 6.39
CA GLY A 293 -17.01 -15.74 6.16
C GLY A 293 -17.86 -17.00 5.92
N ARG A 294 -17.34 -18.00 5.19
CA ARG A 294 -17.96 -19.33 5.22
C ARG A 294 -17.75 -19.94 6.61
N LEU A 295 -18.84 -20.33 7.28
CA LEU A 295 -18.86 -21.17 8.47
C LEU A 295 -18.90 -22.62 7.99
N GLY A 296 -17.76 -23.32 8.01
CA GLY A 296 -17.70 -24.71 7.56
C GLY A 296 -16.27 -25.27 7.62
N PRO A 297 -16.10 -26.59 7.55
CA PRO A 297 -14.77 -27.21 7.58
C PRO A 297 -13.90 -26.61 6.47
N ARG A 298 -12.70 -26.18 6.86
CA ARG A 298 -11.73 -25.55 5.95
C ARG A 298 -10.85 -26.64 5.35
N PRO A 299 -10.91 -26.92 4.04
CA PRO A 299 -9.88 -27.70 3.36
C PRO A 299 -8.47 -27.21 3.72
N ALA A 300 -7.55 -28.14 3.93
CA ALA A 300 -6.21 -27.89 4.45
C ALA A 300 -5.35 -26.88 3.66
N PRO A 301 -5.48 -26.69 2.32
CA PRO A 301 -4.59 -25.77 1.61
C PRO A 301 -5.07 -24.31 1.55
N ARG A 302 -5.98 -23.85 2.43
CA ARG A 302 -6.51 -22.48 2.42
C ARG A 302 -5.66 -21.48 3.20
N PHE A 303 -5.64 -20.22 2.73
CA PHE A 303 -5.20 -19.11 3.56
C PHE A 303 -6.18 -18.86 4.72
N ASP A 304 -5.67 -18.77 5.96
CA ASP A 304 -6.52 -18.63 7.15
C ASP A 304 -6.63 -17.20 7.72
N ALA A 305 -5.59 -16.39 7.55
CA ALA A 305 -5.49 -15.03 8.10
C ALA A 305 -5.41 -13.93 7.01
N LEU A 306 -4.72 -14.20 5.90
CA LEU A 306 -4.53 -13.24 4.82
C LEU A 306 -5.55 -13.49 3.71
N ARG A 307 -6.20 -12.42 3.21
CA ARG A 307 -7.18 -12.47 2.11
C ARG A 307 -6.50 -12.72 0.77
N GLN A 308 -5.88 -13.90 0.63
CA GLN A 308 -5.10 -14.35 -0.51
C GLN A 308 -5.80 -15.50 -1.24
N VAL A 309 -5.45 -15.67 -2.51
CA VAL A 309 -5.88 -16.77 -3.37
C VAL A 309 -4.80 -17.02 -4.43
N LEU A 310 -4.57 -18.29 -4.78
CA LEU A 310 -3.72 -18.71 -5.88
C LEU A 310 -4.58 -19.10 -7.09
N GLY A 311 -3.96 -19.05 -8.26
CA GLY A 311 -4.46 -19.64 -9.49
C GLY A 311 -4.55 -21.16 -9.37
N ARG A 312 -5.38 -21.75 -10.23
CA ARG A 312 -5.48 -23.19 -10.45
C ARG A 312 -4.41 -23.68 -11.42
N ASP A 313 -4.09 -22.85 -12.41
CA ASP A 313 -3.14 -23.18 -13.47
C ASP A 313 -1.74 -22.70 -13.07
N GLY A 314 -0.82 -23.65 -12.90
CA GLY A 314 0.59 -23.39 -12.62
C GLY A 314 1.43 -23.45 -13.89
N PHE A 315 2.36 -22.53 -14.05
CA PHE A 315 3.26 -22.44 -15.20
C PHE A 315 4.65 -22.95 -14.82
N ALA A 316 5.07 -24.06 -15.41
CA ALA A 316 6.34 -24.74 -15.10
C ALA A 316 7.38 -24.65 -16.23
N ALA A 317 7.01 -24.08 -17.38
CA ALA A 317 7.86 -23.92 -18.55
C ALA A 317 7.19 -22.94 -19.53
N GLY A 318 7.99 -22.28 -20.36
CA GLY A 318 7.54 -21.43 -21.45
C GLY A 318 7.20 -19.99 -21.05
N ARG A 319 6.60 -19.31 -22.04
CA ARG A 319 6.18 -17.91 -21.94
C ARG A 319 4.68 -17.81 -21.74
N HIS A 320 4.28 -17.03 -20.76
CA HIS A 320 2.89 -16.82 -20.39
C HIS A 320 2.62 -15.35 -20.12
N TYR A 321 1.43 -14.91 -20.50
CA TYR A 321 0.95 -13.56 -20.26
C TYR A 321 -0.49 -13.61 -19.78
N TRP A 322 -0.82 -12.89 -18.70
CA TRP A 322 -2.20 -12.69 -18.29
C TRP A 322 -2.39 -11.26 -17.82
N GLU A 323 -3.63 -10.80 -17.86
CA GLU A 323 -4.00 -9.47 -17.37
C GLU A 323 -4.83 -9.60 -16.10
N VAL A 324 -4.76 -8.57 -15.25
CA VAL A 324 -5.51 -8.47 -14.00
C VAL A 324 -6.13 -7.08 -13.95
N ASP A 325 -7.45 -7.04 -13.91
CA ASP A 325 -8.24 -5.85 -13.71
C ASP A 325 -8.30 -5.50 -12.22
N VAL A 326 -7.84 -4.30 -11.91
CA VAL A 326 -7.76 -3.74 -10.55
C VAL A 326 -8.51 -2.42 -10.44
N GLN A 327 -9.33 -2.07 -11.44
CA GLN A 327 -10.06 -0.80 -11.48
C GLN A 327 -10.94 -0.61 -10.25
N GLU A 328 -11.64 -1.68 -9.85
CA GLU A 328 -12.55 -1.67 -8.71
C GLU A 328 -11.93 -2.22 -7.42
N ALA A 329 -10.62 -2.50 -7.38
CA ALA A 329 -9.99 -3.21 -6.26
C ALA A 329 -9.91 -2.42 -4.94
N GLY A 330 -10.40 -1.17 -4.92
CA GLY A 330 -10.40 -0.29 -3.76
C GLY A 330 -8.99 0.19 -3.41
N VAL A 331 -8.76 0.58 -2.14
CA VAL A 331 -7.51 1.26 -1.74
C VAL A 331 -6.27 0.37 -1.69
N GLY A 332 -6.42 -0.96 -1.79
CA GLY A 332 -5.32 -1.91 -1.61
C GLY A 332 -5.46 -3.23 -2.35
N TRP A 333 -4.41 -3.63 -3.05
CA TRP A 333 -4.34 -4.91 -3.75
C TRP A 333 -2.90 -5.37 -3.95
N TRP A 334 -2.72 -6.67 -4.14
CA TRP A 334 -1.45 -7.27 -4.57
C TRP A 334 -1.73 -8.24 -5.71
N VAL A 335 -0.93 -8.12 -6.77
CA VAL A 335 -0.96 -8.98 -7.96
C VAL A 335 0.42 -9.55 -8.15
N GLY A 336 0.53 -10.86 -8.30
CA GLY A 336 1.82 -11.52 -8.35
C GLY A 336 1.76 -12.96 -8.83
N ALA A 337 2.84 -13.68 -8.52
CA ALA A 337 2.94 -15.12 -8.69
C ALA A 337 3.59 -15.74 -7.47
N ALA A 338 3.26 -16.99 -7.18
CA ALA A 338 3.79 -17.72 -6.04
C ALA A 338 3.94 -19.21 -6.35
N TYR A 339 4.87 -19.85 -5.64
CA TYR A 339 4.98 -21.30 -5.61
C TYR A 339 3.83 -21.94 -4.81
N PRO A 340 3.49 -23.21 -5.09
CA PRO A 340 2.51 -23.95 -4.30
C PRO A 340 2.97 -24.15 -2.85
N SER A 341 4.29 -24.19 -2.61
CA SER A 341 4.93 -24.29 -1.29
C SER A 341 4.73 -23.06 -0.38
N LEU A 342 4.21 -21.95 -0.91
CA LEU A 342 3.90 -20.75 -0.12
C LEU A 342 3.05 -21.11 1.11
N ARG A 343 3.55 -20.76 2.31
CA ARG A 343 2.84 -21.01 3.57
C ARG A 343 1.50 -20.29 3.57
N ARG A 344 0.46 -20.95 4.09
CA ARG A 344 -0.92 -20.41 4.03
C ARG A 344 -1.53 -20.14 5.41
N ARG A 345 -0.80 -20.48 6.47
CA ARG A 345 -1.23 -20.27 7.87
C ARG A 345 -0.56 -19.09 8.54
N GLY A 346 -1.36 -18.26 9.18
CA GLY A 346 -0.96 -17.08 9.92
C GLY A 346 -0.76 -15.83 9.06
N ALA A 347 -0.42 -14.73 9.72
CA ALA A 347 -0.20 -13.42 9.09
C ALA A 347 1.29 -13.00 9.01
N SER A 348 2.20 -13.95 9.29
CA SER A 348 3.64 -13.73 9.27
C SER A 348 4.18 -13.51 7.85
N ALA A 349 5.43 -13.04 7.73
CA ALA A 349 6.09 -12.82 6.45
C ALA A 349 6.11 -14.09 5.57
N ALA A 350 6.31 -15.26 6.18
CA ALA A 350 6.32 -16.56 5.50
C ALA A 350 5.03 -16.88 4.74
N ALA A 351 3.88 -16.37 5.17
CA ALA A 351 2.60 -16.61 4.48
C ALA A 351 2.16 -15.46 3.56
N ARG A 352 2.86 -14.33 3.65
CA ARG A 352 2.46 -13.07 3.04
C ARG A 352 3.05 -12.92 1.65
N LEU A 353 2.20 -12.69 0.66
CA LEU A 353 2.61 -12.52 -0.73
C LEU A 353 3.70 -11.44 -0.89
N GLY A 354 4.83 -11.83 -1.49
CA GLY A 354 6.02 -11.00 -1.74
C GLY A 354 6.97 -10.83 -0.56
N CYS A 355 6.63 -11.28 0.65
CA CYS A 355 7.48 -11.13 1.85
C CYS A 355 8.30 -12.39 2.18
N ASN A 356 8.48 -13.26 1.20
CA ASN A 356 9.17 -14.54 1.32
C ASN A 356 9.80 -14.92 -0.03
N ARG A 357 10.52 -16.04 -0.07
CA ARG A 357 11.24 -16.52 -1.26
C ARG A 357 10.33 -17.18 -2.27
N GLU A 358 9.17 -17.62 -1.83
CA GLU A 358 8.21 -18.41 -2.60
C GLU A 358 7.23 -17.53 -3.39
N SER A 359 7.35 -16.19 -3.32
CA SER A 359 6.42 -15.31 -4.01
C SER A 359 7.00 -13.95 -4.42
N TRP A 360 6.41 -13.40 -5.47
CA TRP A 360 6.73 -12.11 -6.08
C TRP A 360 5.42 -11.37 -6.32
N CYS A 361 5.34 -10.08 -5.99
CA CYS A 361 4.15 -9.30 -6.34
C CYS A 361 4.42 -7.81 -6.55
N VAL A 362 3.52 -7.18 -7.29
CA VAL A 362 3.30 -5.74 -7.27
C VAL A 362 2.08 -5.46 -6.39
N LYS A 363 2.22 -4.47 -5.52
CA LYS A 363 1.22 -4.03 -4.56
C LYS A 363 0.86 -2.58 -4.85
N ARG A 364 -0.42 -2.24 -4.71
CA ARG A 364 -0.88 -0.88 -4.41
C ARG A 364 -1.47 -0.86 -3.00
N TYR A 365 -1.14 0.14 -2.21
CA TYR A 365 -1.89 0.46 -0.99
C TYR A 365 -1.79 1.93 -0.69
N ASP A 366 -2.92 2.58 -0.43
CA ASP A 366 -2.97 4.02 -0.14
C ASP A 366 -2.25 4.83 -1.23
N LEU A 367 -2.50 4.45 -2.49
CA LEU A 367 -1.96 5.05 -3.71
C LEU A 367 -0.43 4.95 -3.86
N GLU A 368 0.25 4.20 -3.00
CA GLU A 368 1.64 3.83 -3.20
C GLU A 368 1.78 2.49 -3.91
N TYR A 369 2.72 2.43 -4.86
CA TYR A 369 3.02 1.22 -5.63
C TYR A 369 4.38 0.68 -5.26
N TRP A 370 4.46 -0.63 -5.09
CA TRP A 370 5.66 -1.31 -4.64
C TRP A 370 5.75 -2.70 -5.26
N ALA A 371 6.93 -3.09 -5.71
CA ALA A 371 7.27 -4.48 -6.02
C ALA A 371 7.87 -5.14 -4.77
N PHE A 372 7.50 -6.38 -4.46
CA PHE A 372 7.93 -7.14 -3.30
C PHE A 372 8.37 -8.56 -3.66
N HIS A 373 9.53 -8.97 -3.13
CA HIS A 373 10.03 -10.35 -3.16
C HIS A 373 11.09 -10.56 -2.06
N ASP A 374 11.11 -11.73 -1.41
CA ASP A 374 12.09 -12.10 -0.35
C ASP A 374 12.27 -11.03 0.73
N GLY A 375 11.17 -10.37 1.10
CA GLY A 375 11.18 -9.27 2.07
C GLY A 375 11.77 -7.95 1.56
N GLN A 376 12.33 -7.94 0.34
CA GLN A 376 12.81 -6.74 -0.35
C GLN A 376 11.66 -6.02 -1.03
N ARG A 377 11.75 -4.68 -1.13
CA ARG A 377 10.75 -3.87 -1.84
C ARG A 377 11.36 -2.78 -2.71
N SER A 378 10.77 -2.56 -3.87
CA SER A 378 11.12 -1.48 -4.80
C SER A 378 9.92 -0.56 -5.02
N ARG A 379 10.06 0.74 -4.75
CA ARG A 379 8.96 1.71 -4.97
C ARG A 379 8.75 1.90 -6.46
N LEU A 380 7.51 1.76 -6.90
CA LEU A 380 7.11 2.01 -8.29
C LEU A 380 6.42 3.37 -8.36
N ARG A 381 6.63 4.07 -9.48
CA ARG A 381 5.99 5.37 -9.76
C ARG A 381 5.33 5.30 -11.14
N PRO A 382 4.17 4.62 -11.25
CA PRO A 382 3.46 4.58 -12.51
C PRO A 382 3.04 6.00 -12.91
N ARG A 383 2.96 6.26 -14.22
CA ARG A 383 2.60 7.60 -14.76
C ARG A 383 1.18 8.04 -14.38
N ARG A 384 0.30 7.07 -14.13
CA ARG A 384 -1.10 7.21 -13.71
C ARG A 384 -1.49 6.01 -12.87
N ASP A 385 -2.68 6.02 -12.27
CA ASP A 385 -3.19 4.84 -11.57
C ASP A 385 -3.45 3.70 -12.57
N PRO A 386 -2.75 2.56 -12.48
CA PRO A 386 -3.01 1.43 -13.34
C PRO A 386 -4.34 0.78 -12.94
N HIS A 387 -5.30 0.79 -13.85
CA HIS A 387 -6.56 0.06 -13.69
C HIS A 387 -6.46 -1.38 -14.19
N ARG A 388 -5.43 -1.70 -14.99
CA ARG A 388 -5.19 -3.04 -15.50
C ARG A 388 -3.70 -3.33 -15.57
N LEU A 389 -3.30 -4.42 -14.93
CA LEU A 389 -1.93 -4.92 -14.92
C LEU A 389 -1.76 -6.06 -15.90
N GLY A 390 -0.67 -6.05 -16.65
CA GLY A 390 -0.22 -7.17 -17.47
C GLY A 390 0.94 -7.85 -16.76
N VAL A 391 0.86 -9.17 -16.60
CA VAL A 391 1.91 -9.98 -15.99
C VAL A 391 2.47 -10.90 -17.05
N PHE A 392 3.77 -10.80 -17.29
CA PHE A 392 4.50 -11.63 -18.25
C PHE A 392 5.50 -12.50 -17.51
N LEU A 393 5.46 -13.80 -17.78
CA LEU A 393 6.37 -14.81 -17.28
C LEU A 393 7.13 -15.41 -18.46
N ASP A 394 8.46 -15.41 -18.39
CA ASP A 394 9.33 -16.27 -19.20
C ASP A 394 10.06 -17.18 -18.21
N TYR A 395 9.61 -18.43 -18.13
CA TYR A 395 10.05 -19.36 -17.08
C TYR A 395 11.52 -19.72 -17.25
N GLU A 396 11.95 -20.05 -18.47
CA GLU A 396 13.33 -20.41 -18.79
C GLU A 396 14.30 -19.24 -18.68
N ALA A 397 13.86 -18.03 -19.04
CA ALA A 397 14.67 -16.82 -18.85
C ALA A 397 14.70 -16.34 -17.39
N GLY A 398 13.85 -16.90 -16.52
CA GLY A 398 13.75 -16.49 -15.13
C GLY A 398 13.17 -15.08 -14.95
N ILE A 399 12.25 -14.67 -15.82
CA ILE A 399 11.71 -13.29 -15.87
C ILE A 399 10.25 -13.29 -15.45
N LEU A 400 9.91 -12.46 -14.46
CA LEU A 400 8.53 -12.09 -14.14
C LEU A 400 8.36 -10.57 -14.19
N ALA A 401 7.69 -10.08 -15.23
CA ALA A 401 7.55 -8.65 -15.52
C ALA A 401 6.10 -8.16 -15.40
N PHE A 402 5.95 -6.92 -14.96
CA PHE A 402 4.67 -6.24 -14.73
C PHE A 402 4.58 -4.98 -15.57
N TYR A 403 3.41 -4.77 -16.18
CA TYR A 403 3.12 -3.66 -17.08
C TYR A 403 1.78 -3.01 -16.72
N ASP A 404 1.67 -1.70 -16.93
CA ASP A 404 0.38 -1.00 -16.98
C ASP A 404 -0.17 -1.07 -18.41
N VAL A 405 -1.19 -1.90 -18.59
CA VAL A 405 -1.82 -2.18 -19.89
C VAL A 405 -2.58 -0.97 -20.38
N ALA A 406 -3.36 -0.36 -19.48
CA ALA A 406 -4.13 0.82 -19.80
C ALA A 406 -3.18 1.94 -20.26
N GLY A 407 -2.02 2.05 -19.60
CA GLY A 407 -0.84 2.89 -19.87
C GLY A 407 -0.17 2.77 -21.24
N GLY A 408 -0.65 1.90 -22.13
CA GLY A 408 0.05 1.58 -23.38
C GLY A 408 1.23 0.64 -23.15
N MET A 409 1.07 -0.36 -22.26
CA MET A 409 2.12 -1.31 -21.86
C MET A 409 3.35 -0.65 -21.24
N SER A 410 3.16 0.35 -20.40
CA SER A 410 4.29 0.96 -19.70
C SER A 410 4.87 -0.02 -18.67
N HIS A 411 6.19 -0.20 -18.69
CA HIS A 411 6.88 -1.10 -17.76
C HIS A 411 6.76 -0.59 -16.32
N LEU A 412 6.44 -1.49 -15.39
CA LEU A 412 6.36 -1.20 -13.96
C LEU A 412 7.56 -1.80 -13.23
N HIS A 413 7.76 -3.12 -13.35
CA HIS A 413 8.84 -3.82 -12.66
C HIS A 413 9.14 -5.15 -13.33
N THR A 414 10.38 -5.63 -13.17
CA THR A 414 10.80 -6.97 -13.59
C THR A 414 11.58 -7.63 -12.46
N PHE A 415 11.14 -8.82 -12.06
CA PHE A 415 11.93 -9.70 -11.21
C PHE A 415 12.73 -10.67 -12.06
N HIS A 416 13.95 -10.95 -11.61
CA HIS A 416 14.82 -11.98 -12.14
C HIS A 416 15.02 -13.05 -11.07
N ALA A 417 14.64 -14.29 -11.37
CA ALA A 417 14.77 -15.41 -10.45
C ALA A 417 14.92 -16.73 -11.21
N ALA A 418 15.70 -17.65 -10.66
CA ALA A 418 15.73 -19.03 -11.16
C ALA A 418 14.54 -19.79 -10.55
N PHE A 419 13.48 -19.97 -11.33
CA PHE A 419 12.27 -20.63 -10.84
C PHE A 419 12.48 -22.13 -10.62
N GLN A 420 12.08 -22.63 -9.45
CA GLN A 420 12.31 -24.02 -9.01
C GLN A 420 11.03 -24.85 -8.91
N GLU A 421 9.88 -24.18 -8.85
CA GLU A 421 8.56 -24.79 -8.79
C GLU A 421 7.64 -24.10 -9.81
N PRO A 422 6.54 -24.76 -10.24
CA PRO A 422 5.54 -24.12 -11.06
C PRO A 422 5.01 -22.83 -10.40
N LEU A 423 4.92 -21.75 -11.17
CA LEU A 423 4.40 -20.47 -10.71
C LEU A 423 2.90 -20.39 -10.92
N TYR A 424 2.17 -20.13 -9.84
CA TYR A 424 0.74 -19.88 -9.86
C TYR A 424 0.49 -18.38 -9.76
N PRO A 425 -0.40 -17.81 -10.60
CA PRO A 425 -0.91 -16.47 -10.38
C PRO A 425 -1.40 -16.29 -8.95
N ALA A 426 -1.10 -15.19 -8.30
CA ALA A 426 -1.41 -14.98 -6.90
C ALA A 426 -2.00 -13.59 -6.68
N LEU A 427 -3.13 -13.53 -5.96
CA LEU A 427 -3.83 -12.29 -5.67
C LEU A 427 -4.01 -12.12 -4.16
N ARG A 428 -3.93 -10.88 -3.70
CA ARG A 428 -4.34 -10.48 -2.36
C ARG A 428 -5.25 -9.27 -2.43
N LEU A 429 -6.35 -9.33 -1.70
CA LEU A 429 -7.36 -8.27 -1.69
C LEU A 429 -7.34 -7.53 -0.36
N TRP A 430 -7.56 -6.22 -0.42
CA TRP A 430 -7.89 -5.43 0.76
C TRP A 430 -9.39 -5.21 0.88
N GLU A 431 -10.01 -4.71 -0.19
CA GLU A 431 -11.37 -4.20 -0.18
C GLU A 431 -12.17 -4.66 -1.40
N GLY A 432 -11.95 -4.04 -2.55
CA GLY A 432 -12.76 -4.25 -3.74
C GLY A 432 -12.40 -5.50 -4.55
N PRO A 433 -13.20 -5.83 -5.59
CA PRO A 433 -12.96 -6.99 -6.44
C PRO A 433 -11.71 -6.87 -7.31
N ILE A 434 -11.13 -8.02 -7.66
CA ILE A 434 -10.07 -8.16 -8.65
C ILE A 434 -10.52 -9.22 -9.65
N SER A 435 -10.33 -8.95 -10.94
CA SER A 435 -10.78 -9.82 -12.02
C SER A 435 -9.64 -10.19 -12.97
N ILE A 436 -9.63 -11.41 -13.48
CA ILE A 436 -8.74 -11.85 -14.55
C ILE A 436 -9.55 -11.84 -15.86
N PRO A 437 -9.50 -10.78 -16.67
CA PRO A 437 -10.28 -10.70 -17.89
C PRO A 437 -9.87 -11.81 -18.87
N ARG A 438 -10.85 -12.33 -19.62
CA ARG A 438 -10.58 -13.23 -20.73
C ARG A 438 -9.78 -12.49 -21.80
N LEU A 439 -8.63 -13.06 -22.15
CA LEU A 439 -7.80 -12.55 -23.23
C LEU A 439 -8.17 -13.25 -24.55
N PRO A 440 -8.03 -12.55 -25.69
CA PRO A 440 -8.33 -13.09 -27.02
C PRO A 440 -7.39 -14.23 -27.43
#